data_AF-A0AAW2LXD7-F1
#
_entry.id   AF-A0AAW2LXD7-F1
#
_cell.length_a   1.000
_cell.length_b   1.000
_cell.length_c   1.000
_cell.angle_alpha   90.00
_cell.angle_beta   90.00
_cell.angle_gamma   90.00
#
_symmetry.space_group_name_H-M   'P 1'
#
loop_
_entity.id
_entity.type
_entity.pdbx_description
1 polymer ?
#
loop_
_entity_poly.entity_id
_entity_poly.type
_entity_poly.pdbx_seq_one_letter_code
_entity_poly.pdbx_strand_id
1 'polypeptide(L)'
;MLSRRVLFLVLVLGSGRKLKRFKPSWNQILARAWFIFSSPSVAPQSYEFTGGSGFLAICKQVPGVTDLGLKPRSIKKVAILGGGLMGSGIATALILSNYQVILKEVNDKFLQAGIGRVKGNLQSRVKKGQMSQEKFEKTLSLLKGVLDYESFRDVDMVIEAVIENVSLKQQIFSDLEKFCPPHCILSGSCDAAFRNCPYSEDLSSKCSSLTQLLLLLVERGTDVYQIDRAITKFGMPMGPFRLCDLVGFGVAIATGGQFVLNFPERTYKSMLIPLMQEDKRAGETTRRGFYVYDEKRKASPDPEIKKYIEKARELSGVTIDPKLTKMSDKDIVEMIFFPVVNEACRVLAEGIAVKAADLDISAVMGMGFPPYRGGIIFWADTLGSKYICARLEEWSKSYGGFFKPCSYLAERAAKGAPLSLMVDPAKSRL
;
A
#
# COMPACT_ATOMS: atom_id res chain seq x y z
N MET A 1 23.22 4.50 -19.81
CA MET A 1 23.55 3.59 -18.70
C MET A 1 23.71 4.46 -17.45
N LEU A 2 22.80 4.38 -16.49
CA LEU A 2 22.91 5.09 -15.20
C LEU A 2 24.09 4.48 -14.42
N SER A 3 25.07 5.30 -14.03
CA SER A 3 26.31 4.82 -13.38
C SER A 3 26.12 4.58 -11.87
N ARG A 4 24.97 4.97 -11.31
CA ARG A 4 24.70 4.94 -9.87
C ARG A 4 23.53 4.01 -9.53
N ARG A 5 23.59 3.40 -8.34
CA ARG A 5 22.47 2.62 -7.78
C ARG A 5 21.32 3.57 -7.43
N VAL A 6 20.29 3.60 -8.26
CA VAL A 6 19.00 4.25 -7.96
C VAL A 6 18.27 3.38 -6.94
N LEU A 7 17.85 3.95 -5.82
CA LEU A 7 17.12 3.23 -4.76
C LEU A 7 15.64 3.65 -4.82
N PHE A 8 14.72 2.71 -5.00
CA PHE A 8 13.29 3.03 -4.94
C PHE A 8 12.82 3.02 -3.49
N LEU A 9 12.15 4.09 -3.05
CA LEU A 9 11.72 4.27 -1.67
C LEU A 9 10.18 4.25 -1.61
N VAL A 10 9.60 3.23 -0.97
CA VAL A 10 8.16 3.18 -0.68
C VAL A 10 7.92 3.85 0.68
N LEU A 11 7.43 5.09 0.67
CA LEU A 11 7.08 5.84 1.89
C LEU A 11 5.59 5.66 2.21
N VAL A 12 5.29 4.90 3.27
CA VAL A 12 3.95 4.83 3.84
C VAL A 12 3.73 6.06 4.74
N LEU A 13 3.06 7.08 4.21
CA LEU A 13 2.62 8.23 5.01
C LEU A 13 1.30 7.88 5.71
N GLY A 14 1.38 7.44 6.97
CA GLY A 14 0.22 7.19 7.82
C GLY A 14 -0.63 8.46 7.99
N SER A 15 -1.83 8.46 7.41
CA SER A 15 -2.77 9.58 7.55
C SER A 15 -3.36 9.61 8.97
N GLY A 16 -3.06 10.67 9.72
CA GLY A 16 -3.67 10.90 11.03
C GLY A 16 -5.15 11.23 10.91
N ARG A 17 -6.03 10.22 10.92
CA ARG A 17 -7.46 10.38 11.19
C ARG A 17 -7.81 9.78 12.56
N LYS A 18 -8.55 10.58 13.34
CA LYS A 18 -9.01 10.29 14.70
C LYS A 18 -9.88 9.03 14.75
N LEU A 19 -9.47 8.02 15.50
CA LEU A 19 -10.40 7.09 16.15
C LEU A 19 -11.17 7.86 17.23
N LYS A 20 -12.48 8.00 17.07
CA LYS A 20 -13.35 8.57 18.12
C LYS A 20 -13.79 7.45 19.09
N ARG A 21 -13.52 7.71 20.38
CA ARG A 21 -14.20 7.25 21.61
C ARG A 21 -14.80 5.83 21.60
N PHE A 22 -14.09 4.91 22.24
CA PHE A 22 -14.69 3.91 23.13
C PHE A 22 -14.09 4.09 24.54
N LYS A 23 -14.92 4.29 25.55
CA LYS A 23 -14.57 4.15 26.98
C LYS A 23 -15.12 2.79 27.42
N PRO A 24 -14.29 1.92 28.00
CA PRO A 24 -14.24 1.80 29.46
C PRO A 24 -12.81 2.04 30.00
N SER A 25 -12.68 2.15 31.33
CA SER A 25 -11.44 2.58 32.00
C SER A 25 -10.29 1.58 31.81
N TRP A 26 -9.08 2.11 31.60
CA TRP A 26 -7.83 1.36 31.40
C TRP A 26 -7.54 0.32 32.51
N ASN A 27 -8.04 0.54 33.73
CA ASN A 27 -7.83 -0.37 34.85
C ASN A 27 -8.71 -1.63 34.80
N GLN A 28 -9.85 -1.63 34.10
CA GLN A 28 -10.69 -2.82 33.95
C GLN A 28 -10.19 -3.78 32.85
N ILE A 29 -9.43 -3.27 31.88
CA ILE A 29 -8.84 -4.06 30.79
C ILE A 29 -7.61 -4.83 31.30
N LEU A 30 -6.79 -4.20 32.16
CA LEU A 30 -5.62 -4.85 32.75
C LEU A 30 -5.98 -6.00 33.70
N ALA A 31 -7.06 -5.86 34.48
CA ALA A 31 -7.50 -6.90 35.42
C ALA A 31 -8.05 -8.17 34.72
N ARG A 32 -8.64 -8.05 33.53
CA ARG A 32 -9.13 -9.19 32.74
C ARG A 32 -8.06 -9.83 31.87
N ALA A 33 -7.05 -9.08 31.45
CA ALA A 33 -5.90 -9.62 30.73
C ALA A 33 -5.05 -10.54 31.64
N TRP A 34 -4.88 -10.20 32.93
CA TRP A 34 -4.03 -10.97 33.84
C TRP A 34 -4.58 -12.37 34.17
N PHE A 35 -5.91 -12.55 34.20
CA PHE A 35 -6.53 -13.84 34.55
C PHE A 35 -6.45 -14.91 33.44
N ILE A 36 -6.12 -14.52 32.19
CA ILE A 36 -5.97 -15.46 31.06
C ILE A 36 -4.53 -15.99 30.93
N PHE A 37 -3.55 -15.38 31.62
CA PHE A 37 -2.13 -15.76 31.55
C PHE A 37 -1.71 -16.91 32.49
N SER A 38 -2.64 -17.57 33.17
CA SER A 38 -2.33 -18.67 34.11
C SER A 38 -2.71 -20.04 33.55
N SER A 39 -2.10 -20.45 32.43
CA SER A 39 -2.02 -21.86 32.02
C SER A 39 -0.86 -22.04 31.03
N PRO A 40 0.27 -22.62 31.46
CA PRO A 40 1.42 -22.85 30.59
C PRO A 40 1.28 -24.23 29.94
N SER A 41 1.15 -24.30 28.61
CA SER A 41 1.80 -25.35 27.79
C SER A 41 1.43 -25.30 26.30
N VAL A 42 2.46 -25.49 25.47
CA VAL A 42 2.50 -25.91 24.06
C VAL A 42 2.38 -24.84 22.95
N ALA A 43 3.52 -24.30 22.49
CA ALA A 43 3.99 -24.28 21.08
C ALA A 43 5.20 -23.32 20.89
N PRO A 44 6.24 -23.69 20.09
CA PRO A 44 7.40 -22.83 19.85
C PRO A 44 7.09 -21.76 18.80
N GLN A 45 7.60 -20.54 19.01
CA GLN A 45 7.28 -19.27 18.32
C GLN A 45 5.97 -18.59 18.77
N SER A 46 5.84 -18.35 20.07
CA SER A 46 4.92 -17.33 20.57
C SER A 46 5.42 -15.94 20.13
N TYR A 47 4.77 -15.36 19.12
CA TYR A 47 4.87 -13.93 18.83
C TYR A 47 4.24 -13.16 20.00
N GLU A 48 5.04 -12.85 21.01
CA GLU A 48 4.61 -12.02 22.13
C GLU A 48 4.21 -10.63 21.59
N PHE A 49 2.91 -10.33 21.69
CA PHE A 49 2.31 -9.04 21.36
C PHE A 49 2.66 -7.99 22.43
N THR A 50 3.93 -7.81 22.75
CA THR A 50 4.40 -6.79 23.70
C THR A 50 4.55 -5.45 22.99
N GLY A 51 3.43 -4.84 22.61
CA GLY A 51 3.39 -3.50 22.01
C GLY A 51 4.12 -3.39 20.67
N GLY A 52 3.87 -2.30 19.92
CA GLY A 52 4.42 -2.09 18.58
C GLY A 52 5.96 -2.09 18.46
N SER A 53 6.69 -2.18 19.57
CA SER A 53 8.15 -2.24 19.65
C SER A 53 8.76 -3.56 19.19
N GLY A 54 8.13 -4.72 19.46
CA GLY A 54 8.68 -6.03 19.09
C GLY A 54 8.65 -6.30 17.59
N PHE A 55 7.58 -5.87 16.92
CA PHE A 55 7.37 -6.08 15.48
C PHE A 55 8.35 -5.28 14.61
N LEU A 56 8.60 -4.01 14.98
CA LEU A 56 9.59 -3.15 14.30
C LEU A 56 11.05 -3.61 14.51
N ALA A 57 11.34 -4.35 15.59
CA ALA A 57 12.69 -4.85 15.86
C ALA A 57 13.11 -5.94 14.86
N ILE A 58 12.17 -6.74 14.36
CA ILE A 58 12.44 -7.85 13.43
C ILE A 58 12.84 -7.33 12.04
N CYS A 59 12.22 -6.26 11.55
CA CYS A 59 12.62 -5.60 10.28
C CYS A 59 13.98 -4.90 10.36
N LYS A 60 14.48 -4.57 11.56
CA LYS A 60 15.81 -3.95 11.69
C LYS A 60 16.94 -4.92 11.36
N GLN A 61 16.66 -6.22 11.31
CA GLN A 61 17.63 -7.24 10.98
C GLN A 61 17.31 -7.82 9.61
N VAL A 62 18.13 -7.53 8.60
CA VAL A 62 18.06 -8.11 7.26
C VAL A 62 19.27 -9.06 7.11
N PRO A 63 19.04 -10.38 6.98
CA PRO A 63 20.10 -11.36 6.76
C PRO A 63 20.93 -11.01 5.51
N GLY A 64 22.24 -11.10 5.60
CA GLY A 64 23.17 -10.71 4.54
C GLY A 64 23.38 -9.20 4.36
N VAL A 65 22.81 -8.35 5.23
CA VAL A 65 23.01 -6.88 5.21
C VAL A 65 23.34 -6.34 6.59
N THR A 66 22.48 -6.59 7.60
CA THR A 66 22.63 -5.99 8.94
C THR A 66 23.56 -6.78 9.84
N ASP A 67 23.71 -8.07 9.55
CA ASP A 67 24.70 -8.99 10.11
C ASP A 67 26.14 -8.65 9.71
N LEU A 68 26.33 -7.92 8.60
CA LEU A 68 27.65 -7.46 8.14
C LEU A 68 28.19 -6.25 8.93
N GLY A 69 27.44 -5.72 9.91
CA GLY A 69 27.88 -4.59 10.74
C GLY A 69 28.06 -3.27 9.97
N LEU A 70 27.45 -3.15 8.79
CA LEU A 70 27.53 -1.94 7.96
C LEU A 70 26.88 -0.76 8.68
N LYS A 71 27.62 0.35 8.81
CA LYS A 71 27.07 1.60 9.35
C LYS A 71 26.40 2.41 8.23
N PRO A 72 25.09 2.72 8.32
CA PRO A 72 24.43 3.59 7.36
C PRO A 72 25.11 4.95 7.30
N ARG A 73 25.22 5.52 6.09
CA ARG A 73 25.75 6.87 5.89
C ARG A 73 24.84 7.89 6.59
N SER A 74 25.44 8.87 7.27
CA SER A 74 24.69 9.99 7.83
C SER A 74 24.14 10.86 6.71
N ILE A 75 22.82 11.07 6.70
CA ILE A 75 22.13 12.00 5.81
C ILE A 75 21.83 13.27 6.63
N LYS A 76 22.17 14.45 6.11
CA LYS A 76 21.87 15.74 6.76
C LYS A 76 20.97 16.60 5.89
N LYS A 77 21.24 16.61 4.58
CA LYS A 77 20.52 17.44 3.60
C LYS A 77 19.83 16.56 2.56
N VAL A 78 18.53 16.75 2.41
CA VAL A 78 17.68 16.00 1.47
C VAL A 78 17.05 16.96 0.48
N ALA A 79 17.09 16.65 -0.81
CA ALA A 79 16.34 17.36 -1.82
C ALA A 79 15.09 16.57 -2.23
N ILE A 80 14.00 17.28 -2.49
CA ILE A 80 12.74 16.72 -2.97
C ILE A 80 12.40 17.40 -4.29
N LEU A 81 12.17 16.59 -5.31
CA LEU A 81 11.71 17.06 -6.61
C LEU A 81 10.19 16.95 -6.69
N GLY A 82 9.50 18.09 -6.78
CA GLY A 82 8.05 18.15 -6.83
C GLY A 82 7.42 18.53 -5.48
N GLY A 83 6.71 19.67 -5.46
CA GLY A 83 5.95 20.22 -4.33
C GLY A 83 4.47 19.84 -4.34
N GLY A 84 4.13 18.76 -5.04
CA GLY A 84 2.79 18.19 -5.05
C GLY A 84 2.36 17.62 -3.68
N LEU A 85 1.28 16.83 -3.68
CA LEU A 85 0.74 16.24 -2.44
C LEU A 85 1.76 15.33 -1.74
N MET A 86 2.39 14.40 -2.48
CA MET A 86 3.38 13.49 -1.91
C MET A 86 4.64 14.24 -1.48
N GLY A 87 5.27 15.01 -2.38
CA GLY A 87 6.51 15.71 -2.07
C GLY A 87 6.40 16.71 -0.91
N SER A 88 5.28 17.44 -0.79
CA SER A 88 5.04 18.29 0.39
C SER A 88 4.83 17.49 1.69
N GLY A 89 4.22 16.30 1.60
CA GLY A 89 4.10 15.38 2.74
C GLY A 89 5.46 14.85 3.21
N ILE A 90 6.31 14.42 2.26
CA ILE A 90 7.66 13.94 2.51
C ILE A 90 8.52 15.06 3.10
N ALA A 91 8.47 16.27 2.51
CA ALA A 91 9.13 17.46 3.04
C ALA A 91 8.75 17.70 4.49
N THR A 92 7.44 17.66 4.79
CA THR A 92 6.91 17.87 6.14
C THR A 92 7.47 16.82 7.12
N ALA A 93 7.51 15.54 6.74
CA ALA A 93 8.01 14.47 7.60
C ALA A 93 9.52 14.61 7.90
N LEU A 94 10.31 15.01 6.90
CA LEU A 94 11.75 15.18 7.02
C LEU A 94 12.12 16.39 7.89
N ILE A 95 11.50 17.56 7.67
CA ILE A 95 11.78 18.74 8.51
C ILE A 95 11.34 18.54 9.96
N LEU A 96 10.23 17.80 10.20
CA LEU A 96 9.81 17.42 11.56
C LEU A 96 10.84 16.52 12.26
N SER A 97 11.61 15.78 11.48
CA SER A 97 12.70 14.92 11.95
C SER A 97 14.05 15.66 11.96
N ASN A 98 14.05 16.99 11.81
CA ASN A 98 15.21 17.88 11.88
C ASN A 98 16.23 17.71 10.73
N TYR A 99 15.78 17.25 9.55
CA TYR A 99 16.59 17.26 8.32
C TYR A 99 16.46 18.60 7.59
N GLN A 100 17.55 19.05 6.96
CA GLN A 100 17.50 20.18 6.03
C GLN A 100 16.89 19.70 4.71
N VAL A 101 15.85 20.38 4.24
CA VAL A 101 15.11 19.98 3.05
C VAL A 101 15.16 21.08 1.99
N ILE A 102 15.56 20.70 0.78
CA ILE A 102 15.46 21.53 -0.41
C ILE A 102 14.25 21.05 -1.21
N LEU A 103 13.28 21.93 -1.46
CA LEU A 103 12.15 21.63 -2.32
C LEU A 103 12.35 22.30 -3.68
N LYS A 104 12.51 21.50 -4.73
CA LYS A 104 12.67 21.98 -6.09
C LYS A 104 11.38 21.81 -6.89
N GLU A 105 11.00 22.87 -7.59
CA GLU A 105 9.86 22.89 -8.51
C GLU A 105 10.23 23.47 -9.87
N VAL A 106 9.34 23.32 -10.86
CA VAL A 106 9.58 23.79 -12.23
C VAL A 106 9.32 25.29 -12.41
N ASN A 107 8.49 25.89 -11.55
CA ASN A 107 8.20 27.32 -11.57
C ASN A 107 7.81 27.82 -10.17
N ASP A 108 7.85 29.15 -9.99
CA ASP A 108 7.57 29.77 -8.70
C ASP A 108 6.14 29.50 -8.22
N LYS A 109 5.14 29.50 -9.12
CA LYS A 109 3.75 29.21 -8.76
C LYS A 109 3.60 27.85 -8.06
N PHE A 110 4.20 26.80 -8.61
CA PHE A 110 4.15 25.46 -8.00
C PHE A 110 5.03 25.37 -6.76
N LEU A 111 6.18 26.06 -6.75
CA LEU A 111 7.05 26.14 -5.58
C LEU A 111 6.33 26.74 -4.37
N GLN A 112 5.71 27.92 -4.55
CA GLN A 112 4.94 28.58 -3.49
C GLN A 112 3.75 27.74 -3.05
N ALA A 113 3.07 27.06 -3.97
CA ALA A 113 2.00 26.12 -3.63
C ALA A 113 2.52 24.95 -2.78
N GLY A 114 3.67 24.38 -3.11
CA GLY A 114 4.31 23.31 -2.34
C GLY A 114 4.72 23.75 -0.93
N ILE A 115 5.40 24.89 -0.83
CA ILE A 115 5.77 25.50 0.46
C ILE A 115 4.50 25.82 1.28
N GLY A 116 3.46 26.35 0.63
CA GLY A 116 2.17 26.63 1.27
C GLY A 116 1.52 25.38 1.87
N ARG A 117 1.58 24.24 1.18
CA ARG A 117 1.10 22.94 1.70
C ARG A 117 1.90 22.51 2.93
N VAL A 118 3.23 22.59 2.89
CA VAL A 118 4.08 22.26 4.04
C VAL A 118 3.76 23.15 5.24
N LYS A 119 3.64 24.47 5.02
CA LYS A 119 3.21 25.43 6.05
C LYS A 119 1.84 25.05 6.64
N GLY A 120 0.86 24.74 5.79
CA GLY A 120 -0.47 24.31 6.22
C GLY A 120 -0.46 23.04 7.08
N ASN A 121 0.37 22.06 6.72
CA ASN A 121 0.54 20.82 7.49
C ASN A 121 1.11 21.10 8.89
N LEU A 122 2.14 21.94 8.99
CA LEU A 122 2.74 22.34 10.27
C LEU A 122 1.77 23.18 11.11
N GLN A 123 1.08 24.15 10.51
CA GLN A 123 0.05 24.96 11.18
C GLN A 123 -1.08 24.10 11.74
N SER A 124 -1.48 23.03 11.05
CA SER A 124 -2.47 22.07 11.56
C SER A 124 -2.03 21.44 12.87
N ARG A 125 -0.73 21.15 13.04
CA ARG A 125 -0.17 20.61 14.28
C ARG A 125 -0.16 21.64 15.42
N VAL A 126 0.15 22.90 15.11
CA VAL A 126 0.06 24.02 16.07
C VAL A 126 -1.38 24.17 16.55
N LYS A 127 -2.35 24.24 15.64
CA LYS A 127 -3.80 24.32 15.97
C LYS A 127 -4.30 23.14 16.81
N LYS A 128 -3.67 21.97 16.68
CA LYS A 128 -3.98 20.76 17.47
C LYS A 128 -3.25 20.71 18.82
N GLY A 129 -2.45 21.72 19.17
CA GLY A 129 -1.64 21.75 20.39
C GLY A 129 -0.46 20.76 20.39
N GLN A 130 -0.07 20.23 19.23
CA GLN A 130 1.03 19.27 19.10
C GLN A 130 2.40 19.94 18.85
N MET A 131 2.41 21.27 18.69
CA MET A 131 3.60 22.05 18.32
C MET A 131 3.42 23.50 18.80
N SER A 132 4.48 24.12 19.35
CA SER A 132 4.49 25.55 19.68
C SER A 132 4.76 26.42 18.44
N GLN A 133 4.41 27.70 18.51
CA GLN A 133 4.69 28.65 17.41
C GLN A 133 6.20 28.81 17.16
N GLU A 134 7.02 28.81 18.21
CA GLU A 134 8.48 28.87 18.09
C GLU A 134 9.04 27.63 17.36
N LYS A 135 8.56 26.44 17.74
CA LYS A 135 8.95 25.19 17.07
C LYS A 135 8.50 25.17 15.61
N PHE A 136 7.34 25.77 15.30
CA PHE A 136 6.87 25.93 13.92
C PHE A 136 7.87 26.73 13.08
N GLU A 137 8.28 27.93 13.52
CA GLU A 137 9.21 28.78 12.76
C GLU A 137 10.57 28.09 12.58
N LYS A 138 11.09 27.48 13.66
CA LYS A 138 12.34 26.71 13.61
C LYS A 138 12.28 25.51 12.66
N THR A 139 11.14 24.81 12.62
CA THR A 139 10.96 23.66 11.73
C THR A 139 10.85 24.12 10.27
N LEU A 140 10.15 25.24 10.05
CA LEU A 140 9.95 25.80 8.72
C LEU A 140 11.24 26.36 8.13
N SER A 141 12.15 26.91 8.94
CA SER A 141 13.44 27.42 8.47
C SER A 141 14.37 26.34 7.91
N LEU A 142 14.10 25.05 8.19
CA LEU A 142 14.80 23.92 7.59
C LEU A 142 14.40 23.65 6.13
N LEU A 143 13.31 24.27 5.65
CA LEU A 143 12.82 24.13 4.28
C LEU A 143 13.30 25.29 3.41
N LYS A 144 14.04 24.98 2.34
CA LYS A 144 14.45 25.95 1.32
C LYS A 144 13.79 25.61 -0.02
N GLY A 145 13.10 26.57 -0.63
CA GLY A 145 12.57 26.43 -1.98
C GLY A 145 13.58 26.87 -3.04
N VAL A 146 13.69 26.12 -4.14
CA VAL A 146 14.57 26.44 -5.28
C VAL A 146 13.92 26.09 -6.62
N LEU A 147 14.40 26.70 -7.71
CA LEU A 147 13.95 26.40 -9.07
C LEU A 147 15.04 25.69 -9.89
N ASP A 148 16.29 26.00 -9.60
CA ASP A 148 17.50 25.42 -10.20
C ASP A 148 18.08 24.25 -9.38
N TYR A 149 19.14 23.65 -9.91
CA TYR A 149 19.87 22.54 -9.28
C TYR A 149 21.17 22.98 -8.58
N GLU A 150 21.50 24.28 -8.50
CA GLU A 150 22.79 24.72 -7.92
C GLU A 150 22.93 24.33 -6.46
N SER A 151 21.81 24.32 -5.73
CA SER A 151 21.77 23.89 -4.32
C SER A 151 21.88 22.36 -4.13
N PHE A 152 22.07 21.56 -5.19
CA PHE A 152 22.16 20.09 -5.12
C PHE A 152 23.59 19.58 -4.94
N ARG A 153 24.60 20.45 -5.10
CA ARG A 153 26.02 20.09 -5.04
C ARG A 153 26.46 19.52 -3.68
N ASP A 154 25.72 19.81 -2.61
CA ASP A 154 26.00 19.35 -1.25
C ASP A 154 24.86 18.53 -0.61
N VAL A 155 23.98 17.96 -1.45
CA VAL A 155 22.86 17.12 -1.01
C VAL A 155 23.30 15.67 -0.82
N ASP A 156 22.86 15.05 0.27
CA ASP A 156 23.17 13.65 0.60
C ASP A 156 22.17 12.66 -0.01
N MET A 157 20.92 13.09 -0.19
CA MET A 157 19.85 12.27 -0.75
C MET A 157 18.85 13.10 -1.56
N VAL A 158 18.40 12.59 -2.70
CA VAL A 158 17.32 13.15 -3.51
C VAL A 158 16.14 12.20 -3.52
N ILE A 159 14.94 12.73 -3.31
CA ILE A 159 13.67 12.02 -3.44
C ILE A 159 12.87 12.66 -4.57
N GLU A 160 12.69 11.92 -5.65
CA GLU A 160 11.87 12.31 -6.78
C GLU A 160 10.40 11.98 -6.51
N ALA A 161 9.54 12.99 -6.58
CA ALA A 161 8.10 12.92 -6.33
C ALA A 161 7.30 13.69 -7.41
N VAL A 162 7.70 13.49 -8.66
CA VAL A 162 7.09 14.07 -9.86
C VAL A 162 6.10 13.07 -10.48
N ILE A 163 5.24 13.59 -11.35
CA ILE A 163 4.22 12.82 -12.07
C ILE A 163 4.84 11.59 -12.75
N GLU A 164 4.06 10.51 -12.77
CA GLU A 164 4.43 9.23 -13.34
C GLU A 164 4.55 9.29 -14.88
N ASN A 165 5.71 9.74 -15.36
CA ASN A 165 6.08 9.77 -16.78
C ASN A 165 7.53 9.30 -16.94
N VAL A 166 7.71 8.19 -17.67
CA VAL A 166 9.02 7.53 -17.82
C VAL A 166 10.06 8.46 -18.43
N SER A 167 9.74 9.13 -19.54
CA SER A 167 10.66 10.02 -20.25
C SER A 167 11.08 11.21 -19.37
N LEU A 168 10.12 11.79 -18.63
CA LEU A 168 10.39 12.87 -17.70
C LEU A 168 11.30 12.43 -16.56
N LYS A 169 11.04 11.27 -15.95
CA LYS A 169 11.89 10.73 -14.87
C LYS A 169 13.29 10.44 -15.37
N GLN A 170 13.44 9.82 -16.55
CA GLN A 170 14.76 9.58 -17.15
C GLN A 170 15.55 10.88 -17.34
N GLN A 171 14.89 11.94 -17.81
CA GLN A 171 15.51 13.27 -17.92
C GLN A 171 15.91 13.82 -16.56
N ILE A 172 15.02 13.75 -15.56
CA ILE A 172 15.29 14.19 -14.19
C ILE A 172 16.51 13.47 -13.61
N PHE A 173 16.59 12.14 -13.71
CA PHE A 173 17.72 11.38 -13.18
C PHE A 173 19.03 11.70 -13.93
N SER A 174 18.96 11.95 -15.24
CA SER A 174 20.11 12.41 -16.03
C SER A 174 20.62 13.78 -15.56
N ASP A 175 19.72 14.70 -15.23
CA ASP A 175 20.11 16.01 -14.69
C ASP A 175 20.66 15.89 -13.27
N LEU A 176 20.03 15.06 -12.41
CA LEU A 176 20.53 14.79 -11.06
C LEU A 176 21.95 14.22 -11.06
N GLU A 177 22.30 13.34 -12.01
CA GLU A 177 23.66 12.81 -12.11
C GLU A 177 24.71 13.90 -12.40
N LYS A 178 24.34 14.99 -13.08
CA LYS A 178 25.24 16.12 -13.40
C LYS A 178 25.45 17.04 -12.20
N PHE A 179 24.40 17.31 -11.42
CA PHE A 179 24.44 18.32 -10.35
C PHE A 179 24.72 17.73 -8.96
N CYS A 180 24.40 16.46 -8.72
CA CYS A 180 24.57 15.83 -7.42
C CYS A 180 25.97 15.24 -7.22
N PRO A 181 26.56 15.37 -6.02
CA PRO A 181 27.87 14.83 -5.73
C PRO A 181 27.86 13.30 -5.79
N PRO A 182 29.00 12.63 -6.06
CA PRO A 182 29.10 11.17 -6.21
C PRO A 182 28.49 10.34 -5.06
N HIS A 183 28.50 10.87 -3.84
CA HIS A 183 27.95 10.20 -2.66
C HIS A 183 26.43 10.36 -2.52
N CYS A 184 25.79 11.22 -3.31
CA CYS A 184 24.36 11.47 -3.21
C CYS A 184 23.55 10.23 -3.61
N ILE A 185 22.59 9.85 -2.76
CA ILE A 185 21.65 8.76 -3.03
C ILE A 185 20.46 9.32 -3.80
N LEU A 186 20.17 8.77 -4.98
CA LEU A 186 19.01 9.16 -5.78
C LEU A 186 17.89 8.14 -5.58
N SER A 187 16.71 8.63 -5.24
CA SER A 187 15.52 7.80 -5.04
C SER A 187 14.29 8.36 -5.74
N GLY A 188 13.41 7.47 -6.21
CA GLY A 188 12.13 7.83 -6.82
C GLY A 188 10.96 7.24 -6.04
N SER A 189 9.89 8.03 -5.89
CA SER A 189 8.58 7.54 -5.50
C SER A 189 7.82 7.17 -6.77
N CYS A 190 7.70 5.87 -7.07
CA CYS A 190 6.94 5.35 -8.19
C CYS A 190 6.00 4.26 -7.69
N ASP A 191 4.76 4.30 -8.17
CA ASP A 191 3.74 3.28 -7.89
C ASP A 191 3.62 2.26 -9.04
N ALA A 192 4.16 2.52 -10.25
CA ALA A 192 4.00 1.60 -11.39
C ALA A 192 4.98 1.71 -12.60
N ALA A 193 5.83 2.73 -12.75
CA ALA A 193 6.42 3.04 -14.07
C ALA A 193 7.79 2.44 -14.41
N PHE A 194 8.49 1.78 -13.49
CA PHE A 194 9.76 1.14 -13.84
C PHE A 194 9.55 -0.34 -14.13
N ARG A 195 9.61 -0.69 -15.42
CA ARG A 195 9.63 -2.07 -15.97
C ARG A 195 10.68 -3.02 -15.35
N ASN A 196 11.62 -2.48 -14.54
CA ASN A 196 12.70 -3.22 -13.89
C ASN A 196 12.78 -2.92 -12.37
N CYS A 197 11.71 -2.43 -11.74
CA CYS A 197 11.68 -2.21 -10.29
C CYS A 197 10.79 -3.25 -9.60
N PRO A 198 11.35 -4.42 -9.21
CA PRO A 198 10.58 -5.47 -8.52
C PRO A 198 10.00 -5.00 -7.18
N TYR A 199 10.61 -4.02 -6.50
CA TYR A 199 10.21 -3.60 -5.15
C TYR A 199 8.93 -2.74 -5.08
N SER A 200 8.57 -2.03 -6.15
CA SER A 200 7.29 -1.28 -6.21
C SER A 200 6.11 -2.17 -6.59
N GLU A 201 6.39 -3.37 -7.08
CA GLU A 201 5.35 -4.31 -7.49
C GLU A 201 4.67 -4.96 -6.27
N ASP A 202 5.30 -5.09 -5.11
CA ASP A 202 4.73 -5.87 -3.98
C ASP A 202 3.41 -5.35 -3.40
N LEU A 203 3.29 -4.04 -3.14
CA LEU A 203 2.08 -3.46 -2.58
C LEU A 203 1.10 -3.04 -3.68
N SER A 204 1.63 -2.52 -4.79
CA SER A 204 0.86 -2.10 -5.96
C SER A 204 0.19 -3.31 -6.65
N SER A 205 0.88 -4.45 -6.77
CA SER A 205 0.30 -5.72 -7.28
C SER A 205 -0.80 -6.25 -6.38
N LYS A 206 -0.57 -6.33 -5.07
CA LYS A 206 -1.59 -6.76 -4.10
C LYS A 206 -2.84 -5.89 -4.18
N CYS A 207 -2.68 -4.57 -4.29
CA CYS A 207 -3.78 -3.62 -4.41
C CYS A 207 -4.49 -3.69 -5.78
N SER A 208 -3.74 -3.87 -6.88
CA SER A 208 -4.29 -3.97 -8.24
C SER A 208 -5.07 -5.28 -8.44
N SER A 209 -4.53 -6.41 -7.97
CA SER A 209 -5.22 -7.70 -7.95
C SER A 209 -6.50 -7.64 -7.12
N LEU A 210 -6.48 -6.93 -5.99
CA LEU A 210 -7.67 -6.72 -5.15
C LEU A 210 -8.77 -5.95 -5.90
N THR A 211 -8.44 -4.85 -6.59
CA THR A 211 -9.42 -4.10 -7.40
C THR A 211 -10.03 -4.97 -8.50
N GLN A 212 -9.23 -5.71 -9.27
CA GLN A 212 -9.73 -6.53 -10.38
C GLN A 212 -10.66 -7.65 -9.92
N LEU A 213 -10.32 -8.28 -8.79
CA LEU A 213 -11.13 -9.31 -8.15
C LEU A 213 -12.48 -8.78 -7.65
N LEU A 214 -12.49 -7.58 -7.07
CA LEU A 214 -13.72 -6.94 -6.62
C LEU A 214 -14.67 -6.68 -7.77
N LEU A 215 -14.15 -6.24 -8.92
CA LEU A 215 -14.93 -6.05 -10.13
C LEU A 215 -15.48 -7.38 -10.65
N LEU A 216 -14.67 -8.45 -10.62
CA LEU A 216 -15.11 -9.80 -10.95
C LEU A 216 -16.28 -10.27 -10.07
N LEU A 217 -16.20 -10.07 -8.76
CA LEU A 217 -17.26 -10.47 -7.83
C LEU A 217 -18.56 -9.69 -8.07
N VAL A 218 -18.45 -8.38 -8.29
CA VAL A 218 -19.61 -7.52 -8.57
C VAL A 218 -20.26 -7.87 -9.91
N GLU A 219 -19.47 -8.07 -10.96
CA GLU A 219 -19.98 -8.51 -12.25
C GLU A 219 -20.62 -9.90 -12.17
N ARG A 220 -20.15 -10.78 -11.28
CA ARG A 220 -20.79 -12.10 -11.06
C ARG A 220 -21.95 -12.12 -10.07
N GLY A 221 -22.33 -10.99 -9.47
CA GLY A 221 -23.57 -10.88 -8.71
C GLY A 221 -23.45 -10.40 -7.27
N THR A 222 -22.23 -10.29 -6.72
CA THR A 222 -22.04 -9.86 -5.34
C THR A 222 -22.35 -8.36 -5.19
N ASP A 223 -23.05 -7.97 -4.13
CA ASP A 223 -23.37 -6.57 -3.84
C ASP A 223 -22.12 -5.77 -3.41
N VAL A 224 -21.92 -4.61 -4.04
CA VAL A 224 -20.81 -3.66 -3.77
C VAL A 224 -20.74 -3.33 -2.28
N TYR A 225 -21.88 -3.02 -1.68
CA TYR A 225 -21.95 -2.56 -0.29
C TYR A 225 -21.79 -3.71 0.71
N GLN A 226 -22.22 -4.91 0.34
CA GLN A 226 -21.97 -6.12 1.13
C GLN A 226 -20.48 -6.41 1.24
N ILE A 227 -19.74 -6.29 0.13
CA ILE A 227 -18.28 -6.46 0.14
C ILE A 227 -17.62 -5.44 1.08
N ASP A 228 -17.95 -4.15 0.94
CA ASP A 228 -17.40 -3.11 1.80
C ASP A 228 -17.72 -3.34 3.28
N ARG A 229 -18.94 -3.79 3.61
CA ARG A 229 -19.32 -4.16 4.98
C ARG A 229 -18.55 -5.37 5.52
N ALA A 230 -18.41 -6.43 4.72
CA ALA A 230 -17.68 -7.63 5.15
C ALA A 230 -16.20 -7.32 5.43
N ILE A 231 -15.56 -6.53 4.56
CA ILE A 231 -14.14 -6.17 4.69
C ILE A 231 -13.89 -5.20 5.85
N THR A 232 -14.79 -4.24 6.07
CA THR A 232 -14.70 -3.36 7.26
C THR A 232 -14.94 -4.13 8.55
N LYS A 233 -15.91 -5.05 8.58
CA LYS A 233 -16.17 -5.95 9.72
C LYS A 233 -15.00 -6.89 10.00
N PHE A 234 -14.28 -7.32 8.97
CA PHE A 234 -13.04 -8.09 9.13
C PHE A 234 -11.94 -7.34 9.89
N GLY A 235 -11.94 -6.00 9.79
CA GLY A 235 -11.06 -5.10 10.52
C GLY A 235 -10.38 -4.03 9.69
N MET A 236 -10.60 -4.00 8.36
CA MET A 236 -9.98 -2.99 7.50
C MET A 236 -10.52 -1.60 7.82
N PRO A 237 -9.70 -0.55 7.72
CA PRO A 237 -10.12 0.82 8.03
C PRO A 237 -11.18 1.37 7.08
N MET A 238 -11.27 0.81 5.87
CA MET A 238 -12.18 1.23 4.81
C MET A 238 -12.52 0.05 3.92
N GLY A 239 -13.76 0.02 3.41
CA GLY A 239 -14.18 -0.95 2.40
C GLY A 239 -13.49 -0.64 1.06
N PRO A 240 -13.22 -1.65 0.24
CA PRO A 240 -12.37 -1.46 -0.92
C PRO A 240 -13.01 -0.64 -2.05
N PHE A 241 -14.32 -0.65 -2.23
CA PHE A 241 -14.98 0.26 -3.19
C PHE A 241 -14.93 1.70 -2.71
N ARG A 242 -15.12 1.92 -1.41
CA ARG A 242 -14.91 3.24 -0.80
C ARG A 242 -13.46 3.71 -0.92
N LEU A 243 -12.49 2.80 -0.80
CA LEU A 243 -11.07 3.10 -1.05
C LEU A 243 -10.84 3.45 -2.52
N CYS A 244 -11.44 2.72 -3.47
CA CYS A 244 -11.33 3.01 -4.90
C CYS A 244 -11.85 4.41 -5.26
N ASP A 245 -12.98 4.84 -4.68
CA ASP A 245 -13.47 6.21 -4.86
C ASP A 245 -12.55 7.27 -4.25
N LEU A 246 -11.90 6.97 -3.12
CA LEU A 246 -10.98 7.89 -2.46
C LEU A 246 -9.69 8.07 -3.26
N VAL A 247 -9.14 6.97 -3.80
CA VAL A 247 -7.95 6.97 -4.66
C VAL A 247 -8.26 7.63 -6.01
N GLY A 248 -9.43 7.32 -6.57
CA GLY A 248 -9.91 7.85 -7.84
C GLY A 248 -9.67 6.91 -9.01
N PHE A 249 -10.62 6.92 -9.96
CA PHE A 249 -10.71 5.92 -11.03
C PHE A 249 -9.57 6.02 -12.05
N GLY A 250 -9.06 7.23 -12.31
CA GLY A 250 -7.94 7.42 -13.24
C GLY A 250 -6.68 6.64 -12.82
N VAL A 251 -6.38 6.59 -11.52
CA VAL A 251 -5.25 5.82 -10.98
C VAL A 251 -5.51 4.32 -11.11
N ALA A 252 -6.74 3.88 -10.82
CA ALA A 252 -7.13 2.48 -10.97
C ALA A 252 -7.03 1.99 -12.42
N ILE A 253 -7.45 2.79 -13.40
CA ILE A 253 -7.34 2.45 -14.83
C ILE A 253 -5.86 2.43 -15.26
N ALA A 254 -5.08 3.45 -14.90
CA ALA A 254 -3.67 3.52 -15.27
C ALA A 254 -2.87 2.33 -14.72
N THR A 255 -3.07 2.01 -13.45
CA THR A 255 -2.42 0.88 -12.78
C THR A 255 -2.93 -0.45 -13.34
N GLY A 256 -4.25 -0.61 -13.47
CA GLY A 256 -4.86 -1.81 -14.05
C GLY A 256 -4.35 -2.11 -15.46
N GLY A 257 -4.17 -1.08 -16.30
CA GLY A 257 -3.60 -1.21 -17.63
C GLY A 257 -2.17 -1.78 -17.64
N GLN A 258 -1.31 -1.35 -16.71
CA GLN A 258 0.04 -1.91 -16.59
C GLN A 258 0.01 -3.39 -16.18
N PHE A 259 -0.89 -3.76 -15.26
CA PHE A 259 -1.03 -5.16 -14.83
C PHE A 259 -1.53 -6.06 -15.95
N VAL A 260 -2.52 -5.60 -16.74
CA VAL A 260 -3.02 -6.37 -17.89
C VAL A 260 -1.92 -6.59 -18.93
N LEU A 261 -1.04 -5.60 -19.12
CA LEU A 261 0.09 -5.71 -20.05
C LEU A 261 1.19 -6.66 -19.55
N ASN A 262 1.53 -6.60 -18.26
CA ASN A 262 2.67 -7.33 -17.69
C ASN A 262 2.30 -8.73 -17.21
N PHE A 263 1.06 -8.95 -16.75
CA PHE A 263 0.58 -10.19 -16.14
C PHE A 263 -0.80 -10.63 -16.70
N PRO A 264 -0.95 -10.81 -18.02
CA PRO A 264 -2.25 -11.09 -18.64
C PRO A 264 -2.93 -12.35 -18.09
N GLU A 265 -2.16 -13.37 -17.71
CA GLU A 265 -2.70 -14.65 -17.20
C GLU A 265 -3.35 -14.58 -15.80
N ARG A 266 -3.12 -13.49 -15.06
CA ARG A 266 -3.51 -13.31 -13.64
C ARG A 266 -4.39 -12.09 -13.44
N THR A 267 -4.94 -11.53 -14.50
CA THR A 267 -5.74 -10.30 -14.42
C THR A 267 -7.18 -10.51 -14.86
N TYR A 268 -8.05 -9.66 -14.33
CA TYR A 268 -9.44 -9.58 -14.76
C TYR A 268 -9.71 -8.20 -15.35
N LYS A 269 -10.08 -8.18 -16.64
CA LYS A 269 -10.41 -6.95 -17.35
C LYS A 269 -11.90 -6.67 -17.21
N SER A 270 -12.23 -5.68 -16.40
CA SER A 270 -13.60 -5.17 -16.22
C SER A 270 -13.79 -3.85 -16.96
N MET A 271 -14.99 -3.64 -17.51
CA MET A 271 -15.41 -2.38 -18.13
C MET A 271 -16.16 -1.45 -17.16
N LEU A 272 -16.41 -1.88 -15.91
CA LEU A 272 -17.21 -1.10 -14.95
C LEU A 272 -16.60 0.27 -14.62
N ILE A 273 -15.33 0.30 -14.21
CA ILE A 273 -14.65 1.57 -13.88
C ILE A 273 -14.51 2.47 -15.12
N PRO A 274 -14.08 1.98 -16.30
CA PRO A 274 -14.08 2.77 -17.53
C PRO A 274 -15.44 3.40 -17.88
N LEU A 275 -16.53 2.62 -17.84
CA LEU A 275 -17.89 3.12 -18.12
C LEU A 275 -18.32 4.22 -17.16
N MET A 276 -18.01 4.07 -15.87
CA MET A 276 -18.33 5.10 -14.89
C MET A 276 -17.49 6.38 -15.10
N GLN A 277 -16.23 6.21 -15.51
CA GLN A 277 -15.35 7.34 -15.78
C GLN A 277 -15.78 8.13 -17.03
N GLU A 278 -16.30 7.46 -18.08
CA GLU A 278 -16.90 8.12 -19.25
C GLU A 278 -18.06 9.05 -18.86
N ASP A 279 -18.86 8.64 -17.88
CA ASP A 279 -19.96 9.44 -17.30
C ASP A 279 -19.48 10.46 -16.24
N LYS A 280 -18.16 10.77 -16.22
CA LYS A 280 -17.52 11.72 -15.29
C LYS A 280 -17.69 11.36 -13.82
N ARG A 281 -17.83 10.07 -13.51
CA ARG A 281 -17.84 9.54 -12.14
C ARG A 281 -16.43 9.05 -11.82
N ALA A 282 -15.66 9.85 -11.10
CA ALA A 282 -14.26 9.57 -10.76
C ALA A 282 -14.02 9.45 -9.24
N GLY A 283 -15.07 9.17 -8.47
CA GLY A 283 -14.98 8.94 -7.02
C GLY A 283 -15.27 10.19 -6.18
N GLU A 284 -14.54 10.35 -5.07
CA GLU A 284 -14.74 11.45 -4.12
C GLU A 284 -14.47 12.84 -4.74
N THR A 285 -13.57 12.90 -5.73
CA THR A 285 -13.20 14.15 -6.43
C THR A 285 -14.37 14.74 -7.21
N THR A 286 -15.18 13.90 -7.85
CA THR A 286 -16.40 14.29 -8.59
C THR A 286 -17.66 14.15 -7.74
N ARG A 287 -17.52 13.83 -6.45
CA ARG A 287 -18.59 13.51 -5.50
C ARG A 287 -19.50 12.34 -5.92
N ARG A 288 -19.10 11.58 -6.94
CA ARG A 288 -19.85 10.47 -7.53
C ARG A 288 -18.87 9.41 -8.01
N GLY A 289 -19.00 8.20 -7.49
CA GLY A 289 -18.25 7.00 -7.86
C GLY A 289 -19.13 5.78 -7.60
N PHE A 290 -18.61 4.78 -6.88
CA PHE A 290 -19.41 3.69 -6.30
C PHE A 290 -20.37 4.20 -5.23
N TYR A 291 -19.98 5.28 -4.54
CA TYR A 291 -20.83 6.02 -3.61
C TYR A 291 -21.17 7.42 -4.15
N VAL A 292 -22.20 8.03 -3.57
CA VAL A 292 -22.47 9.47 -3.68
C VAL A 292 -21.96 10.18 -2.42
N TYR A 293 -21.44 11.39 -2.61
CA TYR A 293 -20.80 12.17 -1.56
C TYR A 293 -21.53 13.50 -1.37
N ASP A 294 -21.89 13.82 -0.14
CA ASP A 294 -22.42 15.14 0.22
C ASP A 294 -21.30 16.21 0.28
N GLU A 295 -21.67 17.45 0.59
CA GLU A 295 -20.71 18.56 0.75
C GLU A 295 -19.68 18.32 1.86
N LYS A 296 -20.02 17.49 2.85
CA LYS A 296 -19.15 17.06 3.95
C LYS A 296 -18.36 15.79 3.61
N ARG A 297 -18.42 15.31 2.36
CA ARG A 297 -17.79 14.08 1.86
C ARG A 297 -18.27 12.80 2.56
N LYS A 298 -19.47 12.82 3.14
CA LYS A 298 -20.10 11.63 3.73
C LYS A 298 -20.58 10.70 2.62
N ALA A 299 -20.29 9.41 2.78
CA ALA A 299 -20.70 8.34 1.87
C ALA A 299 -22.19 8.02 1.99
N SER A 300 -22.87 7.89 0.86
CA SER A 300 -24.19 7.25 0.77
C SER A 300 -24.20 6.27 -0.42
N PRO A 301 -24.89 5.12 -0.32
CA PRO A 301 -25.09 4.22 -1.45
C PRO A 301 -25.68 4.96 -2.65
N ASP A 302 -25.10 4.73 -3.82
CA ASP A 302 -25.62 5.21 -5.09
C ASP A 302 -26.68 4.23 -5.66
N PRO A 303 -27.92 4.67 -5.92
CA PRO A 303 -28.91 3.85 -6.60
C PRO A 303 -28.58 3.57 -8.08
N GLU A 304 -27.80 4.44 -8.74
CA GLU A 304 -27.48 4.31 -10.17
C GLU A 304 -26.42 3.24 -10.45
N ILE A 305 -25.68 2.77 -9.44
CA ILE A 305 -24.57 1.83 -9.64
C ILE A 305 -25.01 0.52 -10.33
N LYS A 306 -26.24 0.07 -10.07
CA LYS A 306 -26.79 -1.16 -10.65
C LYS A 306 -26.83 -1.11 -12.18
N LYS A 307 -27.19 0.05 -12.75
CA LYS A 307 -27.21 0.27 -14.20
C LYS A 307 -25.83 0.07 -14.82
N TYR A 308 -24.78 0.55 -14.16
CA TYR A 308 -23.40 0.40 -14.64
C TYR A 308 -22.92 -1.05 -14.54
N ILE A 309 -23.29 -1.74 -13.45
CA ILE A 309 -22.96 -3.15 -13.26
C ILE A 309 -23.64 -4.01 -14.33
N GLU A 310 -24.93 -3.78 -14.60
CA GLU A 310 -25.68 -4.48 -15.66
C GLU A 310 -25.04 -4.26 -17.03
N LYS A 311 -24.75 -3.00 -17.38
CA LYS A 311 -24.05 -2.67 -18.64
C LYS A 311 -22.66 -3.32 -18.74
N ALA A 312 -21.90 -3.35 -17.63
CA ALA A 312 -20.57 -3.99 -17.60
C ALA A 312 -20.67 -5.52 -17.79
N ARG A 313 -21.70 -6.16 -17.22
CA ARG A 313 -21.98 -7.59 -17.41
C ARG A 313 -22.32 -7.91 -18.86
N GLU A 314 -23.18 -7.11 -19.48
CA GLU A 314 -23.56 -7.26 -20.89
C GLU A 314 -22.34 -7.19 -21.81
N LEU A 315 -21.47 -6.19 -21.62
CA LEU A 315 -20.25 -6.04 -22.41
C LEU A 315 -19.23 -7.16 -22.19
N SER A 316 -19.17 -7.71 -20.97
CA SER A 316 -18.21 -8.75 -20.60
C SER A 316 -18.72 -10.17 -20.89
N GLY A 317 -20.01 -10.32 -21.24
CA GLY A 317 -20.65 -11.62 -21.48
C GLY A 317 -20.72 -12.51 -20.23
N VAL A 318 -20.67 -11.92 -19.03
CA VAL A 318 -20.60 -12.65 -17.75
C VAL A 318 -22.00 -12.84 -17.18
N THR A 319 -22.31 -14.07 -16.78
CA THR A 319 -23.58 -14.42 -16.12
C THR A 319 -23.48 -14.30 -14.59
N ILE A 320 -24.63 -14.04 -13.96
CA ILE A 320 -24.75 -14.00 -12.51
C ILE A 320 -24.59 -15.42 -11.96
N ASP A 321 -23.70 -15.58 -10.98
CA ASP A 321 -23.54 -16.82 -10.24
C ASP A 321 -24.39 -16.76 -8.96
N PRO A 322 -25.40 -17.65 -8.81
CA PRO A 322 -26.21 -17.73 -7.60
C PRO A 322 -25.36 -17.95 -6.33
N LYS A 323 -24.21 -18.64 -6.43
CA LYS A 323 -23.29 -18.85 -5.30
C LYS A 323 -22.67 -17.55 -4.82
N LEU A 324 -22.27 -16.68 -5.75
CA LEU A 324 -21.64 -15.39 -5.45
C LEU A 324 -22.65 -14.32 -5.01
N THR A 325 -23.93 -14.54 -5.28
CA THR A 325 -25.03 -13.65 -4.84
C THR A 325 -25.37 -13.83 -3.35
N LYS A 326 -25.17 -15.03 -2.80
CA LYS A 326 -25.48 -15.37 -1.39
C LYS A 326 -24.25 -15.78 -0.60
N MET A 327 -23.17 -15.02 -0.73
CA MET A 327 -21.94 -15.29 0.01
C MET A 327 -22.04 -14.87 1.48
N SER A 328 -21.42 -15.66 2.36
CA SER A 328 -21.20 -15.25 3.75
C SER A 328 -20.11 -14.17 3.83
N ASP A 329 -20.10 -13.36 4.90
CA ASP A 329 -19.02 -12.40 5.16
C ASP A 329 -17.64 -13.08 5.15
N LYS A 330 -17.57 -14.33 5.68
CA LYS A 330 -16.35 -15.12 5.71
C LYS A 330 -15.87 -15.48 4.30
N ASP A 331 -16.77 -15.98 3.44
CA ASP A 331 -16.42 -16.34 2.07
C ASP A 331 -15.96 -15.12 1.27
N ILE A 332 -16.58 -13.95 1.48
CA ILE A 332 -16.15 -12.69 0.85
C ILE A 332 -14.72 -12.34 1.25
N VAL A 333 -14.42 -12.40 2.55
CA VAL A 333 -13.07 -12.11 3.07
C VAL A 333 -12.05 -13.07 2.50
N GLU A 334 -12.32 -14.37 2.50
CA GLU A 334 -11.40 -15.37 1.96
C GLU A 334 -11.21 -15.21 0.46
N MET A 335 -12.30 -15.01 -0.30
CA MET A 335 -12.24 -14.87 -1.74
C MET A 335 -11.48 -13.62 -2.15
N ILE A 336 -11.50 -12.56 -1.34
CA ILE A 336 -10.71 -11.33 -1.54
C ILE A 336 -9.25 -11.49 -1.14
N PHE A 337 -8.96 -12.03 0.05
CA PHE A 337 -7.61 -12.03 0.60
C PHE A 337 -6.77 -13.25 0.22
N PHE A 338 -7.34 -14.40 -0.16
CA PHE A 338 -6.54 -15.56 -0.57
C PHE A 338 -5.76 -15.31 -1.86
N PRO A 339 -6.30 -14.62 -2.89
CA PRO A 339 -5.49 -14.17 -4.03
C PRO A 339 -4.36 -13.23 -3.60
N VAL A 340 -4.59 -12.35 -2.61
CA VAL A 340 -3.54 -11.47 -2.06
C VAL A 340 -2.45 -12.27 -1.35
N VAL A 341 -2.82 -13.30 -0.58
CA VAL A 341 -1.87 -14.26 0.02
C VAL A 341 -1.09 -14.99 -1.07
N ASN A 342 -1.76 -15.39 -2.15
CA ASN A 342 -1.13 -16.06 -3.28
C ASN A 342 -0.09 -15.14 -3.97
N GLU A 343 -0.41 -13.86 -4.18
CA GLU A 343 0.59 -12.89 -4.66
C GLU A 343 1.73 -12.69 -3.66
N ALA A 344 1.43 -12.61 -2.36
CA ALA A 344 2.47 -12.51 -1.34
C ALA A 344 3.41 -13.73 -1.34
N CYS A 345 2.91 -14.92 -1.66
CA CYS A 345 3.73 -16.12 -1.85
C CYS A 345 4.62 -16.04 -3.10
N ARG A 346 4.16 -15.42 -4.18
CA ARG A 346 4.99 -15.19 -5.38
C ARG A 346 6.12 -14.21 -5.10
N VAL A 347 5.81 -13.13 -4.40
CA VAL A 347 6.79 -12.13 -3.93
C VAL A 347 7.90 -12.77 -3.08
N LEU A 348 7.55 -13.74 -2.22
CA LEU A 348 8.54 -14.53 -1.47
C LEU A 348 9.33 -15.48 -2.37
N ALA A 349 8.66 -16.15 -3.30
CA ALA A 349 9.31 -17.11 -4.21
C ALA A 349 10.30 -16.46 -5.17
N GLU A 350 9.97 -15.26 -5.66
CA GLU A 350 10.78 -14.45 -6.55
C GLU A 350 11.92 -13.72 -5.81
N GLY A 351 11.94 -13.79 -4.48
CA GLY A 351 12.97 -13.17 -3.65
C GLY A 351 12.88 -11.65 -3.59
N ILE A 352 11.73 -11.06 -3.96
CA ILE A 352 11.50 -9.61 -3.86
C ILE A 352 11.43 -9.20 -2.39
N ALA A 353 10.75 -10.01 -1.56
CA ALA A 353 10.81 -9.88 -0.11
C ALA A 353 11.64 -11.00 0.52
N VAL A 354 12.55 -10.61 1.41
CA VAL A 354 13.47 -11.55 2.07
C VAL A 354 12.77 -12.33 3.19
N LYS A 355 11.79 -11.71 3.86
CA LYS A 355 11.06 -12.33 4.97
C LYS A 355 9.56 -12.13 4.83
N ALA A 356 8.80 -13.14 5.28
CA ALA A 356 7.35 -13.02 5.46
C ALA A 356 6.96 -11.86 6.40
N ALA A 357 7.76 -11.60 7.44
CA ALA A 357 7.54 -10.49 8.37
C ALA A 357 7.57 -9.11 7.67
N ASP A 358 8.40 -8.93 6.64
CA ASP A 358 8.46 -7.67 5.88
C ASP A 358 7.15 -7.45 5.10
N LEU A 359 6.56 -8.54 4.58
CA LEU A 359 5.26 -8.50 3.90
C LEU A 359 4.11 -8.25 4.86
N ASP A 360 4.16 -8.83 6.06
CA ASP A 360 3.17 -8.59 7.11
C ASP A 360 3.18 -7.14 7.56
N ILE A 361 4.37 -6.57 7.78
CA ILE A 361 4.54 -5.17 8.17
C ILE A 361 4.11 -4.23 7.05
N SER A 362 4.48 -4.55 5.81
CA SER A 362 4.04 -3.80 4.63
C SER A 362 2.52 -3.85 4.46
N ALA A 363 1.88 -4.99 4.72
CA ALA A 363 0.42 -5.11 4.67
C ALA A 363 -0.25 -4.28 5.79
N VAL A 364 0.26 -4.34 7.02
CA VAL A 364 -0.30 -3.60 8.15
C VAL A 364 -0.13 -2.09 7.97
N MET A 365 1.08 -1.64 7.63
CA MET A 365 1.39 -0.22 7.51
C MET A 365 0.87 0.38 6.21
N GLY A 366 1.07 -0.32 5.09
CA GLY A 366 0.73 0.15 3.75
C GLY A 366 -0.74 -0.05 3.38
N MET A 367 -1.20 -1.30 3.39
CA MET A 367 -2.60 -1.64 3.02
C MET A 367 -3.60 -1.32 4.15
N GLY A 368 -3.12 -1.18 5.40
CA GLY A 368 -3.98 -1.03 6.57
C GLY A 368 -4.58 -2.35 7.04
N PHE A 369 -3.89 -3.48 6.80
CA PHE A 369 -4.32 -4.79 7.28
C PHE A 369 -4.47 -4.78 8.82
N PRO A 370 -5.47 -5.47 9.42
CA PRO A 370 -5.80 -5.29 10.82
C PRO A 370 -4.62 -5.74 11.72
N PRO A 371 -4.01 -4.84 12.53
CA PRO A 371 -2.79 -5.18 13.26
C PRO A 371 -2.98 -6.33 14.24
N TYR A 372 -4.16 -6.47 14.86
CA TYR A 372 -4.47 -7.55 15.80
C TYR A 372 -4.60 -8.93 15.13
N ARG A 373 -4.54 -8.99 13.80
CA ARG A 373 -4.42 -10.22 13.01
C ARG A 373 -2.98 -10.50 12.55
N GLY A 374 -1.99 -9.74 13.05
CA GLY A 374 -0.57 -9.87 12.75
C GLY A 374 -0.18 -9.27 11.40
N GLY A 375 -0.65 -9.86 10.32
CA GLY A 375 -0.31 -9.51 8.93
C GLY A 375 -0.91 -10.51 7.95
N ILE A 376 -0.73 -10.30 6.66
CA ILE A 376 -1.39 -11.12 5.62
C ILE A 376 -0.87 -12.57 5.58
N ILE A 377 0.45 -12.78 5.72
CA ILE A 377 1.08 -14.11 5.77
C ILE A 377 0.83 -14.74 7.13
N PHE A 378 1.01 -13.99 8.24
CA PHE A 378 0.69 -14.51 9.56
C PHE A 378 -0.77 -14.99 9.65
N TRP A 379 -1.72 -14.18 9.19
CA TRP A 379 -3.13 -14.56 9.14
C TRP A 379 -3.37 -15.81 8.27
N ALA A 380 -2.71 -15.90 7.11
CA ALA A 380 -2.79 -17.08 6.26
C ALA A 380 -2.28 -18.36 6.97
N ASP A 381 -1.20 -18.26 7.75
CA ASP A 381 -0.68 -19.38 8.53
C ASP A 381 -1.65 -19.83 9.63
N THR A 382 -2.43 -18.91 10.22
CA THR A 382 -3.49 -19.31 11.18
C THR A 382 -4.61 -20.13 10.54
N LEU A 383 -4.83 -20.00 9.23
CA LEU A 383 -5.82 -20.77 8.48
C LEU A 383 -5.23 -22.08 7.93
N GLY A 384 -3.94 -22.08 7.61
CA GLY A 384 -3.20 -23.20 7.09
C GLY A 384 -3.09 -23.21 5.56
N SER A 385 -1.89 -23.46 5.06
CA SER A 385 -1.56 -23.47 3.62
C SER A 385 -2.40 -24.46 2.81
N LYS A 386 -2.72 -25.64 3.38
CA LYS A 386 -3.60 -26.65 2.75
C LYS A 386 -5.00 -26.12 2.45
N TYR A 387 -5.60 -25.43 3.42
CA TYR A 387 -6.96 -24.89 3.28
C TYR A 387 -7.01 -23.81 2.19
N ILE A 388 -6.05 -22.88 2.22
CA ILE A 388 -5.97 -21.78 1.26
C ILE A 388 -5.75 -22.31 -0.15
N CYS A 389 -4.82 -23.27 -0.33
CA CYS A 389 -4.56 -23.88 -1.63
C CYS A 389 -5.79 -24.58 -2.19
N ALA A 390 -6.49 -25.39 -1.38
CA ALA A 390 -7.69 -26.09 -1.82
C ALA A 390 -8.82 -25.15 -2.26
N ARG A 391 -9.03 -24.04 -1.53
CA ARG A 391 -10.04 -23.03 -1.87
C ARG A 391 -9.69 -22.29 -3.17
N LEU A 392 -8.42 -21.94 -3.35
CA LEU A 392 -7.93 -21.34 -4.60
C LEU A 392 -8.07 -22.29 -5.80
N GLU A 393 -7.78 -23.58 -5.64
CA GLU A 393 -8.00 -24.58 -6.70
C GLU A 393 -9.47 -24.74 -7.08
N GLU A 394 -10.37 -24.75 -6.09
CA GLU A 394 -11.82 -24.79 -6.30
C GLU A 394 -12.27 -23.58 -7.13
N TRP A 395 -11.89 -22.36 -6.72
CA TRP A 395 -12.22 -21.15 -7.45
C TRP A 395 -11.53 -21.04 -8.80
N SER A 396 -10.33 -21.61 -8.95
CA SER A 396 -9.63 -21.60 -10.24
C SER A 396 -10.40 -22.41 -11.29
N LYS A 397 -11.01 -23.54 -10.89
CA LYS A 397 -11.87 -24.33 -11.75
C LYS A 397 -13.15 -23.59 -12.15
N SER A 398 -13.75 -22.83 -11.23
CA SER A 398 -15.01 -22.12 -11.48
C SER A 398 -14.85 -20.77 -12.17
N TYR A 399 -13.76 -20.04 -11.89
CA TYR A 399 -13.64 -18.62 -12.19
C TYR A 399 -12.35 -18.26 -12.96
N GLY A 400 -11.47 -19.23 -13.22
CA GLY A 400 -10.34 -19.11 -14.13
C GLY A 400 -8.96 -18.94 -13.47
N GLY A 401 -7.98 -18.55 -14.29
CA GLY A 401 -6.55 -18.50 -13.92
C GLY A 401 -6.21 -17.53 -12.79
N PHE A 402 -7.05 -16.52 -12.54
CA PHE A 402 -6.87 -15.54 -11.47
C PHE A 402 -6.66 -16.20 -10.09
N PHE A 403 -7.41 -17.27 -9.81
CA PHE A 403 -7.34 -17.99 -8.53
C PHE A 403 -6.32 -19.13 -8.53
N LYS A 404 -5.55 -19.33 -9.61
CA LYS A 404 -4.59 -20.44 -9.70
C LYS A 404 -3.52 -20.30 -8.59
N PRO A 405 -3.37 -21.31 -7.70
CA PRO A 405 -2.31 -21.28 -6.69
C PRO A 405 -0.93 -21.18 -7.35
N CYS A 406 -0.04 -20.39 -6.77
CA CYS A 406 1.36 -20.36 -7.16
C CYS A 406 2.10 -21.63 -6.69
N SER A 407 3.23 -21.92 -7.32
CA SER A 407 4.08 -23.08 -6.99
C SER A 407 4.51 -23.09 -5.52
N TYR A 408 4.88 -21.92 -4.97
CA TYR A 408 5.25 -21.77 -3.56
C TYR A 408 4.16 -22.22 -2.61
N LEU A 409 2.93 -21.73 -2.82
CA LEU A 409 1.78 -22.09 -1.99
C LEU A 409 1.44 -23.58 -2.12
N ALA A 410 1.46 -24.11 -3.35
CA ALA A 410 1.19 -25.51 -3.62
C ALA A 410 2.21 -26.45 -2.95
N GLU A 411 3.51 -26.11 -3.00
CA GLU A 411 4.57 -26.88 -2.34
C GLU A 411 4.39 -26.89 -0.82
N ARG A 412 4.11 -25.73 -0.22
CA ARG A 412 3.90 -25.63 1.23
C ARG A 412 2.62 -26.35 1.66
N ALA A 413 1.56 -26.28 0.87
CA ALA A 413 0.33 -27.02 1.10
C ALA A 413 0.58 -28.54 1.06
N ALA A 414 1.32 -29.05 0.07
CA ALA A 414 1.68 -30.46 -0.04
C ALA A 414 2.46 -30.95 1.20
N LYS A 415 3.36 -30.11 1.72
CA LYS A 415 4.17 -30.42 2.91
C LYS A 415 3.46 -30.14 4.25
N GLY A 416 2.31 -29.47 4.24
CA GLY A 416 1.66 -28.96 5.47
C GLY A 416 2.51 -27.95 6.23
N ALA A 417 3.40 -27.25 5.52
CA ALA A 417 4.30 -26.28 6.11
C ALA A 417 3.65 -24.87 6.16
N PRO A 418 4.00 -24.04 7.16
CA PRO A 418 3.61 -22.63 7.17
C PRO A 418 4.29 -21.86 6.02
N LEU A 419 3.59 -20.84 5.54
CA LEU A 419 4.03 -19.93 4.49
C LEU A 419 5.18 -19.04 4.95
N SER A 420 5.20 -18.71 6.25
CA SER A 420 6.26 -17.92 6.89
C SER A 420 7.60 -18.65 7.03
N LEU A 421 7.63 -19.97 6.84
CA LEU A 421 8.87 -20.75 6.97
C LEU A 421 9.87 -20.29 5.91
N MET A 422 11.07 -19.90 6.35
CA MET A 422 12.13 -19.43 5.45
C MET A 422 12.40 -20.46 4.35
N VAL A 423 12.55 -19.97 3.12
CA VAL A 423 13.09 -20.74 2.00
C VAL A 423 14.60 -20.68 2.09
N ASP A 424 15.26 -21.82 1.94
CA ASP A 424 16.72 -21.89 1.86
C ASP A 424 17.19 -21.04 0.67
N PRO A 425 17.99 -19.96 0.88
CA PRO A 425 18.40 -19.04 -0.18
C PRO A 425 19.14 -19.72 -1.33
N ALA A 426 19.70 -20.91 -1.10
CA ALA A 426 20.39 -21.70 -2.11
C ALA A 426 19.47 -22.17 -3.26
N LYS A 427 18.13 -22.16 -3.08
CA LYS A 427 17.16 -22.58 -4.11
C LYS A 427 16.47 -21.43 -4.85
N SER A 428 16.62 -20.17 -4.43
CA SER A 428 15.88 -19.03 -5.02
C SER A 428 16.62 -18.29 -6.14
N ARG A 429 17.73 -18.84 -6.65
CA ARG A 429 18.41 -18.32 -7.85
C ARG A 429 18.26 -19.32 -8.99
N LEU A 430 17.12 -19.26 -9.67
CA LEU A 430 16.95 -19.76 -11.03
C LEU A 430 16.38 -18.64 -11.89
#